data_AF-A0A4S8KNM3-F1
#
_entry.id   AF-A0A4S8KNM3-F1
#
_cell.length_a   1.000
_cell.length_b   1.000
_cell.length_c   1.000
_cell.angle_alpha   90.00
_cell.angle_beta   90.00
_cell.angle_gamma   90.00
#
_symmetry.space_group_name_H-M   'P 1'
#
loop_
_entity.id
_entity.type
_entity.pdbx_description
1 polymer ?
#
loop_
_entity_poly.entity_id
_entity_poly.type
_entity_poly.pdbx_seq_one_letter_code
_entity_poly.pdbx_strand_id
1 'polypeptide(L)'
;MSPISPISPISPVSPTSPITSFSNSFSSPEHTQFNERGQSIGTRLADVLIARGASELEYLLSLKRKGWEDENMDTYFANQRHIADNAGPELGMTWFKRMKTVFGEIDRSASVPDNGHFTFLDLGCYQLLISQLVIALQYVRPGGKLVVKLSCIERARTAKIVRLFDLISERIETVKPMTMHAKRGSFYLVVHGVSGKGVEGHRQEHFVEKLREVWTELTFGGDEGKGRFLNLEDLDFVVTTEDLVERSPDVWRGQTKGLEGLFRAKNVGLRGRRPNRGRGLGR
;
A
#
# COMPACT_ATOMS: atom_id res chain seq x y z
N MET A 1 -0.07 59.20 6.14
CA MET A 1 0.75 57.98 6.14
C MET A 1 0.90 57.55 7.59
N SER A 2 0.21 56.48 7.99
CA SER A 2 0.26 55.97 9.37
C SER A 2 1.38 54.92 9.49
N PRO A 3 2.16 54.91 10.58
CA PRO A 3 3.26 53.96 10.74
C PRO A 3 2.74 52.55 11.03
N ILE A 4 3.33 51.56 10.34
CA ILE A 4 3.06 50.13 10.47
C ILE A 4 3.61 49.64 11.82
N SER A 5 2.77 48.97 12.61
CA SER A 5 3.17 48.36 13.88
C SER A 5 4.09 47.15 13.67
N PRO A 6 5.06 46.90 14.57
CA PRO A 6 6.00 45.79 14.44
C PRO A 6 5.32 44.43 14.66
N ILE A 7 5.59 43.49 13.74
CA ILE A 7 5.12 42.11 13.78
C ILE A 7 5.76 41.39 14.96
N SER A 8 4.96 40.79 15.84
CA SER A 8 5.43 39.98 16.96
C SER A 8 6.04 38.66 16.48
N PRO A 9 7.09 38.14 17.14
CA PRO A 9 7.73 36.89 16.75
C PRO A 9 6.79 35.69 16.96
N ILE A 10 6.59 34.92 15.90
CA ILE A 10 5.83 33.67 15.90
C ILE A 10 6.58 32.66 16.79
N SER A 11 5.93 32.19 17.85
CA SER A 11 6.47 31.11 18.69
C SER A 11 6.57 29.81 17.88
N PRO A 12 7.62 28.99 18.06
CA PRO A 12 7.75 27.73 17.35
C PRO A 12 6.62 26.76 17.75
N VAL A 13 5.71 26.50 16.83
CA VAL A 13 4.72 25.43 16.95
C VAL A 13 5.50 24.13 17.01
N SER A 14 5.39 23.42 18.14
CA SER A 14 5.97 22.10 18.32
C SER A 14 5.36 21.14 17.30
N PRO A 15 6.14 20.32 16.57
CA PRO A 15 5.59 19.32 15.67
C PRO A 15 5.03 18.16 16.50
N THR A 16 3.81 18.28 17.00
CA THR A 16 3.01 17.15 17.50
C THR A 16 2.37 16.44 16.32
N SER A 17 3.19 15.69 15.59
CA SER A 17 2.72 14.59 14.75
C SER A 17 3.89 13.62 14.56
N PRO A 18 3.91 12.48 15.27
CA PRO A 18 4.87 11.43 14.97
C PRO A 18 4.64 11.01 13.52
N ILE A 19 5.72 11.04 12.74
CA ILE A 19 5.82 10.40 11.43
C ILE A 19 5.22 9.01 11.59
N THR A 20 4.06 8.77 10.97
CA THR A 20 3.33 7.51 11.09
C THR A 20 4.14 6.41 10.39
N SER A 21 5.03 5.81 11.17
CA SER A 21 5.84 4.69 10.75
C SER A 21 4.95 3.44 10.69
N PHE A 22 5.08 2.71 9.59
CA PHE A 22 4.47 1.40 9.33
C PHE A 22 2.96 1.33 9.06
N SER A 23 2.67 1.13 7.76
CA SER A 23 1.45 0.57 7.16
C SER A 23 0.60 -0.26 8.13
N ASN A 24 -0.59 0.25 8.44
CA ASN A 24 -1.63 -0.41 9.23
C ASN A 24 -1.76 -1.89 8.85
N SER A 25 -1.51 -2.78 9.83
CA SER A 25 -1.69 -4.23 9.64
C SER A 25 -3.17 -4.59 9.45
N PHE A 26 -4.04 -3.75 10.01
CA PHE A 26 -5.47 -3.70 9.82
C PHE A 26 -5.74 -2.28 9.37
N SER A 27 -5.77 -2.06 8.07
CA SER A 27 -6.29 -0.81 7.56
C SER A 27 -7.66 -0.60 8.16
N SER A 28 -7.85 0.49 8.91
CA SER A 28 -9.18 0.99 9.25
C SER A 28 -10.03 0.97 7.97
N PRO A 29 -11.29 0.50 8.01
CA PRO A 29 -12.19 0.67 6.87
C PRO A 29 -12.15 2.15 6.51
N GLU A 30 -11.67 2.47 5.31
CA GLU A 30 -11.32 3.84 4.92
C GLU A 30 -12.49 4.80 5.15
N HIS A 31 -12.14 6.05 5.45
CA HIS A 31 -13.05 7.22 5.47
C HIS A 31 -14.10 7.10 4.38
N THR A 32 -15.25 6.57 4.78
CA THR A 32 -16.45 6.54 3.95
C THR A 32 -16.95 7.97 3.99
N GLN A 33 -16.89 8.68 2.85
CA GLN A 33 -17.61 9.93 2.75
C GLN A 33 -19.09 9.56 2.78
N PHE A 34 -19.79 10.03 3.81
CA PHE A 34 -21.22 9.83 3.94
C PHE A 34 -21.91 11.08 3.40
N ASN A 35 -23.02 10.90 2.68
CA ASN A 35 -23.87 12.04 2.33
C ASN A 35 -24.58 12.56 3.59
N GLU A 36 -25.27 13.69 3.46
CA GLU A 36 -26.07 14.31 4.52
C GLU A 36 -27.15 13.37 5.11
N ARG A 37 -27.42 12.23 4.44
CA ARG A 37 -28.35 11.17 4.86
C ARG A 37 -27.66 9.93 5.44
N GLY A 38 -26.34 9.99 5.71
CA GLY A 38 -25.58 8.89 6.30
C GLY A 38 -25.34 7.71 5.36
N GLN A 39 -25.53 7.85 4.04
CA GLN A 39 -25.24 6.81 3.07
C GLN A 39 -23.83 6.94 2.52
N SER A 40 -23.14 5.81 2.36
CA SER A 40 -21.84 5.72 1.69
C SER A 40 -21.90 6.35 0.31
N ILE A 41 -21.16 7.44 0.09
CA ILE A 41 -20.94 8.05 -1.21
C ILE A 41 -19.84 7.24 -1.90
N GLY A 42 -20.24 6.29 -2.75
CA GLY A 42 -19.33 5.50 -3.58
C GLY A 42 -19.21 4.04 -3.17
N THR A 43 -19.12 3.17 -4.17
CA THR A 43 -18.81 1.74 -4.00
C THR A 43 -17.31 1.58 -3.81
N ARG A 44 -16.87 0.83 -2.79
CA ARG A 44 -15.43 0.59 -2.60
C ARG A 44 -14.95 -0.40 -3.66
N LEU A 45 -13.72 -0.24 -4.16
CA LEU A 45 -13.13 -1.19 -5.11
C LEU A 45 -13.23 -2.63 -4.62
N ALA A 46 -12.98 -2.87 -3.34
CA ALA A 46 -13.09 -4.21 -2.75
C ALA A 46 -14.48 -4.84 -2.93
N ASP A 47 -15.56 -4.04 -2.81
CA ASP A 47 -16.92 -4.53 -2.99
C ASP A 47 -17.18 -4.89 -4.45
N VAL A 48 -16.68 -4.07 -5.39
CA VAL A 48 -16.74 -4.35 -6.85
C VAL A 48 -15.99 -5.64 -7.18
N LEU A 49 -14.79 -5.82 -6.63
CA LEU A 49 -13.97 -7.02 -6.85
C LEU A 49 -14.65 -8.28 -6.29
N ILE A 50 -15.23 -8.20 -5.09
CA ILE A 50 -15.97 -9.32 -4.49
C ILE A 50 -17.20 -9.66 -5.33
N ALA A 51 -17.96 -8.66 -5.78
CA ALA A 51 -19.11 -8.87 -6.66
C ALA A 51 -18.73 -9.53 -7.99
N ARG A 52 -17.48 -9.34 -8.45
CA ARG A 52 -16.90 -10.00 -9.64
C ARG A 52 -16.32 -11.39 -9.36
N GLY A 53 -16.37 -11.88 -8.11
CA GLY A 53 -15.97 -13.24 -7.75
C GLY A 53 -14.61 -13.37 -7.07
N ALA A 54 -14.02 -12.28 -6.56
CA ALA A 54 -12.73 -12.28 -5.86
C ALA A 54 -12.80 -12.98 -4.48
N SER A 55 -12.95 -14.31 -4.46
CA SER A 55 -13.19 -15.11 -3.26
C SER A 55 -12.05 -15.04 -2.25
N GLU A 56 -10.80 -14.94 -2.72
CA GLU A 56 -9.62 -14.77 -1.87
C GLU A 56 -9.60 -13.43 -1.15
N LEU A 57 -10.07 -12.36 -1.82
CA LEU A 57 -10.21 -11.05 -1.19
C LEU A 57 -11.32 -11.08 -0.14
N GLU A 58 -12.48 -11.66 -0.47
CA GLU A 58 -13.59 -11.81 0.48
C GLU A 58 -13.14 -12.52 1.75
N TYR A 59 -12.44 -13.65 1.60
CA TYR A 59 -11.92 -14.40 2.73
C TYR A 59 -10.88 -13.60 3.54
N LEU A 60 -9.94 -12.93 2.87
CA LEU A 60 -8.97 -12.05 3.53
C LEU A 60 -9.67 -10.96 4.36
N LEU A 61 -10.70 -10.30 3.81
CA LEU A 61 -11.46 -9.27 4.51
C LEU A 61 -12.23 -9.84 5.70
N SER A 62 -12.77 -11.07 5.59
CA SER A 62 -13.41 -11.75 6.73
C SER A 62 -12.42 -12.02 7.87
N LEU A 63 -11.18 -12.42 7.56
CA LEU A 63 -10.13 -12.61 8.56
C LEU A 63 -9.70 -11.28 9.19
N LYS A 64 -9.57 -10.22 8.38
CA LYS A 64 -9.27 -8.88 8.88
C LYS A 64 -10.37 -8.39 9.84
N ARG A 65 -11.64 -8.55 9.48
CA ARG A 65 -12.79 -8.18 10.32
C ARG A 65 -12.76 -8.92 11.66
N LYS A 66 -12.55 -10.24 11.63
CA LYS A 66 -12.43 -11.06 12.83
C LYS A 66 -11.28 -10.62 13.75
N GLY A 67 -10.13 -10.28 13.18
CA GLY A 67 -9.00 -9.79 13.95
C GLY A 67 -9.24 -8.39 14.56
N TRP A 68 -10.15 -7.60 13.98
CA TRP A 68 -10.56 -6.32 14.54
C TRP A 68 -11.60 -6.47 15.66
N GLU A 69 -12.50 -7.45 15.55
CA GLU A 69 -13.54 -7.75 16.54
C GLU A 69 -12.99 -8.46 17.80
N ASP A 70 -11.77 -9.01 17.73
CA ASP A 70 -11.12 -9.71 18.85
C ASP A 70 -10.24 -8.74 19.66
N GLU A 71 -10.60 -8.47 20.92
CA GLU A 71 -9.91 -7.53 21.82
C GLU A 71 -8.43 -7.90 22.07
N ASN A 72 -8.10 -9.20 22.10
CA ASN A 72 -6.72 -9.66 22.27
C ASN A 72 -5.88 -9.32 21.05
N MET A 73 -6.48 -9.39 19.86
CA MET A 73 -5.82 -9.04 18.62
C MET A 73 -5.57 -7.53 18.51
N ASP A 74 -6.53 -6.69 18.89
CA ASP A 74 -6.33 -5.24 18.88
C ASP A 74 -5.19 -4.84 19.84
N THR A 75 -5.21 -5.37 21.07
CA THR A 75 -4.13 -5.17 22.05
C THR A 75 -2.77 -5.64 21.51
N TYR A 76 -2.74 -6.78 20.84
CA TYR A 76 -1.53 -7.30 20.20
C TYR A 76 -0.98 -6.32 19.14
N PHE A 77 -1.82 -5.76 18.27
CA PHE A 77 -1.39 -4.80 17.25
C PHE A 77 -1.01 -3.44 17.84
N ALA A 78 -1.70 -2.98 18.88
CA ALA A 78 -1.32 -1.80 19.64
C ALA A 78 0.09 -1.95 20.24
N ASN A 79 0.37 -3.09 20.88
CA ASN A 79 1.69 -3.36 21.44
C ASN A 79 2.76 -3.49 20.34
N GLN A 80 2.45 -4.10 19.19
CA GLN A 80 3.37 -4.14 18.06
C GLN A 80 3.74 -2.76 17.51
N ARG A 81 2.81 -1.80 17.48
CA ARG A 81 3.09 -0.40 17.10
C ARG A 81 3.96 0.27 18.14
N HIS A 82 3.63 0.13 19.41
CA HIS A 82 4.43 0.69 20.49
C HIS A 82 5.89 0.18 20.45
N ILE A 83 6.08 -1.12 20.26
CA ILE A 83 7.42 -1.71 20.10
C ILE A 83 8.11 -1.21 18.83
N ALA A 84 7.36 -0.99 17.74
CA ALA A 84 7.91 -0.45 16.49
C ALA A 84 8.53 0.95 16.69
N ASP A 85 7.83 1.82 17.43
CA ASP A 85 8.23 3.20 17.67
C ASP A 85 9.29 3.35 18.77
N ASN A 86 9.42 2.37 19.67
CA ASN A 86 10.27 2.45 20.87
C ASN A 86 11.39 1.37 20.89
N ALA A 87 11.83 0.90 19.74
CA ALA A 87 12.79 -0.20 19.68
C ALA A 87 14.20 0.17 20.17
N GLY A 88 14.71 -0.65 21.09
CA GLY A 88 16.11 -0.61 21.50
C GLY A 88 17.08 -1.22 20.48
N PRO A 89 18.41 -1.03 20.65
CA PRO A 89 19.43 -1.43 19.68
C PRO A 89 19.43 -2.93 19.32
N GLU A 90 19.18 -3.81 20.28
CA GLU A 90 19.14 -5.26 20.07
C GLU A 90 17.98 -5.68 19.14
N LEU A 91 16.82 -5.05 19.33
CA LEU A 91 15.66 -5.27 18.47
C LEU A 91 15.91 -4.72 17.06
N GLY A 92 16.61 -3.58 16.96
CA GLY A 92 17.07 -3.02 15.69
C GLY A 92 17.91 -4.00 14.88
N MET A 93 18.88 -4.68 15.50
CA MET A 93 19.70 -5.70 14.83
C MET A 93 18.86 -6.90 14.37
N THR A 94 17.90 -7.32 15.18
CA THR A 94 16.97 -8.40 14.81
C THR A 94 16.11 -8.00 13.60
N TRP A 95 15.59 -6.77 13.57
CA TRP A 95 14.84 -6.26 12.43
C TRP A 95 15.69 -6.13 11.18
N PHE A 96 16.92 -5.64 11.29
CA PHE A 96 17.85 -5.58 10.16
C PHE A 96 18.05 -6.97 9.53
N LYS A 97 18.31 -8.01 10.33
CA LYS A 97 18.44 -9.39 9.84
C LYS A 97 17.18 -9.89 9.14
N ARG A 98 16.00 -9.60 9.70
CA ARG A 98 14.72 -9.95 9.08
C ARG A 98 14.47 -9.17 7.79
N MET A 99 14.85 -7.89 7.73
CA MET A 99 14.73 -7.08 6.51
C MET A 99 15.63 -7.58 5.40
N LYS A 100 16.87 -8.03 5.70
CA LYS A 100 17.71 -8.73 4.72
C LYS A 100 17.03 -9.98 4.16
N THR A 101 16.27 -10.70 4.99
CA THR A 101 15.49 -11.85 4.53
C THR A 101 14.36 -11.43 3.59
N VAL A 102 13.66 -10.34 3.90
CA VAL A 102 12.64 -9.74 3.02
C VAL A 102 13.25 -9.33 1.68
N PHE A 103 14.42 -8.68 1.67
CA PHE A 103 15.12 -8.34 0.44
C PHE A 103 15.53 -9.59 -0.35
N GLY A 104 16.03 -10.64 0.31
CA GLY A 104 16.29 -11.92 -0.36
C GLY A 104 15.03 -12.64 -0.89
N GLU A 105 13.85 -12.40 -0.33
CA GLU A 105 12.58 -12.83 -0.92
C GLU A 105 12.27 -12.06 -2.21
N ILE A 106 12.55 -10.75 -2.23
CA ILE A 106 12.39 -9.89 -3.41
C ILE A 106 13.40 -10.27 -4.50
N ASP A 107 14.68 -10.41 -4.16
CA ASP A 107 15.76 -10.73 -5.11
C ASP A 107 15.49 -12.03 -5.87
N ARG A 108 14.98 -13.05 -5.17
CA ARG A 108 14.58 -14.34 -5.77
C ARG A 108 13.45 -14.20 -6.80
N SER A 109 12.55 -13.24 -6.60
CA SER A 109 11.44 -13.00 -7.54
C SER A 109 11.82 -12.07 -8.69
N ALA A 110 12.58 -11.01 -8.40
CA ALA A 110 12.80 -9.89 -9.31
C ALA A 110 14.05 -10.04 -10.20
N SER A 111 14.95 -10.97 -9.85
CA SER A 111 16.34 -10.99 -10.35
C SER A 111 16.89 -9.56 -10.39
N VAL A 112 16.91 -8.89 -9.23
CA VAL A 112 17.47 -7.54 -9.11
C VAL A 112 18.92 -7.63 -9.62
N PRO A 113 19.29 -6.94 -10.73
CA PRO A 113 20.60 -7.13 -11.31
C PRO A 113 21.67 -6.68 -10.33
N ASP A 114 22.69 -7.49 -10.11
CA ASP A 114 23.83 -7.16 -9.25
C ASP A 114 24.60 -5.91 -9.73
N ASN A 115 24.43 -5.51 -11.00
CA ASN A 115 25.19 -4.44 -11.68
C ASN A 115 24.32 -3.39 -12.41
N GLY A 116 22.99 -3.36 -12.21
CA GLY A 116 22.09 -2.39 -12.83
C GLY A 116 21.79 -1.18 -11.92
N HIS A 117 21.46 -0.02 -12.49
CA HIS A 117 20.92 1.10 -11.69
C HIS A 117 19.54 0.71 -11.14
N PHE A 118 19.49 0.39 -9.85
CA PHE A 118 18.30 -0.02 -9.12
C PHE A 118 17.72 1.15 -8.33
N THR A 119 16.42 1.42 -8.49
CA THR A 119 15.72 2.42 -7.67
C THR A 119 14.69 1.71 -6.79
N PHE A 120 14.89 1.81 -5.49
CA PHE A 120 13.94 1.36 -4.48
C PHE A 120 13.03 2.51 -4.05
N LEU A 121 11.73 2.25 -4.04
CA LEU A 121 10.70 3.23 -3.71
C LEU A 121 9.88 2.72 -2.52
N ASP A 122 10.08 3.30 -1.34
CA ASP A 122 9.20 3.07 -0.19
C ASP A 122 8.10 4.12 -0.19
N LEU A 123 6.91 3.73 -0.62
CA LEU A 123 5.79 4.64 -0.75
C LEU A 123 5.07 4.80 0.59
N GLY A 124 5.13 6.03 1.11
CA GLY A 124 4.55 6.46 2.38
C GLY A 124 3.26 7.26 2.21
N CYS A 125 3.10 8.33 3.01
CA CYS A 125 1.92 9.21 2.93
C CYS A 125 1.68 9.71 1.50
N TYR A 126 0.42 10.03 1.17
CA TYR A 126 0.02 10.24 -0.22
C TYR A 126 0.78 11.36 -0.94
N GLN A 127 1.10 12.47 -0.27
CA GLN A 127 1.90 13.55 -0.88
C GLN A 127 3.32 13.08 -1.20
N LEU A 128 4.00 12.42 -0.26
CA LEU A 128 5.34 11.85 -0.46
C LEU A 128 5.32 10.80 -1.57
N LEU A 129 4.28 9.98 -1.61
CA LEU A 129 4.06 8.98 -2.65
C LEU A 129 4.02 9.62 -4.05
N ILE A 130 3.22 10.67 -4.24
CA ILE A 130 3.14 11.32 -5.56
C ILE A 130 4.48 11.95 -5.93
N SER A 131 5.20 12.60 -5.00
CA SER A 131 6.55 13.12 -5.26
C SER A 131 7.52 12.03 -5.70
N GLN A 132 7.50 10.91 -4.99
CA GLN A 132 8.33 9.74 -5.26
C GLN A 132 8.03 9.12 -6.64
N LEU A 133 6.77 9.07 -7.04
CA LEU A 133 6.37 8.63 -8.40
C LEU A 133 6.88 9.58 -9.47
N VAL A 134 6.74 10.91 -9.28
CA VAL A 134 7.26 11.91 -10.23
C VAL A 134 8.77 11.71 -10.41
N ILE A 135 9.53 11.66 -9.32
CA ILE A 135 10.99 11.47 -9.38
C ILE A 135 11.34 10.13 -10.05
N ALA A 136 10.70 9.04 -9.64
CA ALA A 136 10.99 7.72 -10.21
C ALA A 136 10.77 7.67 -11.72
N LEU A 137 9.64 8.21 -12.22
CA LEU A 137 9.32 8.18 -13.64
C LEU A 137 10.17 9.14 -14.48
N GLN A 138 10.68 10.21 -13.89
CA GLN A 138 11.56 11.15 -14.60
C GLN A 138 13.00 10.65 -14.72
N TYR A 139 13.48 9.92 -13.72
CA TYR A 139 14.89 9.54 -13.64
C TYR A 139 15.17 8.06 -13.90
N VAL A 140 14.13 7.22 -13.98
CA VAL A 140 14.31 5.83 -14.41
C VAL A 140 14.83 5.81 -15.85
N ARG A 141 15.96 5.13 -16.06
CA ARG A 141 16.50 4.94 -17.41
C ARG A 141 15.52 4.11 -18.26
N PRO A 142 15.45 4.34 -19.57
CA PRO A 142 14.72 3.44 -20.47
C PRO A 142 15.10 1.97 -20.26
N GLY A 143 14.10 1.12 -20.07
CA GLY A 143 14.30 -0.30 -19.74
C GLY A 143 14.66 -0.58 -18.28
N GLY A 144 14.66 0.43 -17.41
CA GLY A 144 15.04 0.32 -15.99
C GLY A 144 14.07 -0.52 -15.16
N LYS A 145 14.53 -0.93 -13.97
CA LYS A 145 13.70 -1.66 -13.00
C LYS A 145 13.39 -0.79 -11.79
N LEU A 146 12.17 -0.90 -11.26
CA LEU A 146 11.75 -0.29 -10.01
C LEU A 146 11.26 -1.35 -9.05
N VAL A 147 11.57 -1.20 -7.76
CA VAL A 147 10.91 -1.96 -6.69
C VAL A 147 10.17 -0.99 -5.80
N VAL A 148 8.87 -1.22 -5.67
CA VAL A 148 7.93 -0.25 -5.12
C VAL A 148 7.15 -0.90 -3.99
N LYS A 149 7.34 -0.46 -2.75
CA LYS A 149 6.56 -0.95 -1.61
C LYS A 149 5.18 -0.29 -1.61
N LEU A 150 4.14 -1.10 -1.61
CA LEU A 150 2.74 -0.68 -1.61
C LEU A 150 1.97 -1.36 -0.48
N SER A 151 0.74 -0.91 -0.22
CA SER A 151 -0.13 -1.51 0.80
C SER A 151 -1.56 -1.64 0.30
N CYS A 152 -2.18 -2.78 0.63
CA CYS A 152 -3.58 -3.11 0.35
C CYS A 152 -3.93 -2.88 -1.14
N ILE A 153 -3.61 -3.87 -1.99
CA ILE A 153 -3.85 -3.80 -3.43
C ILE A 153 -5.34 -3.65 -3.77
N GLU A 154 -6.23 -4.05 -2.86
CA GLU A 154 -7.68 -3.88 -2.96
C GLU A 154 -8.17 -2.43 -2.79
N ARG A 155 -7.29 -1.50 -2.43
CA ARG A 155 -7.61 -0.07 -2.37
C ARG A 155 -7.49 0.56 -3.75
N ALA A 156 -8.49 1.36 -4.13
CA ALA A 156 -8.54 2.02 -5.44
C ALA A 156 -7.25 2.78 -5.78
N ARG A 157 -6.74 3.60 -4.86
CA ARG A 157 -5.48 4.35 -5.10
C ARG A 157 -4.29 3.43 -5.40
N THR A 158 -4.11 2.37 -4.61
CA THR A 158 -3.02 1.40 -4.81
C THR A 158 -3.18 0.65 -6.13
N ALA A 159 -4.40 0.22 -6.45
CA ALA A 159 -4.70 -0.48 -7.70
C ALA A 159 -4.45 0.41 -8.93
N LYS A 160 -4.78 1.71 -8.87
CA LYS A 160 -4.47 2.68 -9.93
C LYS A 160 -2.97 2.87 -10.12
N ILE A 161 -2.18 2.89 -9.04
CA ILE A 161 -0.70 2.95 -9.14
C ILE A 161 -0.13 1.68 -9.77
N VAL A 162 -0.64 0.51 -9.38
CA VAL A 162 -0.26 -0.76 -10.01
C VAL A 162 -0.61 -0.75 -11.50
N ARG A 163 -1.79 -0.23 -11.88
CA ARG A 163 -2.19 -0.09 -13.28
C ARG A 163 -1.33 0.92 -14.05
N LEU A 164 -0.92 2.03 -13.43
CA LEU A 164 0.01 2.99 -14.04
C LEU A 164 1.30 2.28 -14.47
N PHE A 165 1.92 1.53 -13.56
CA PHE A 165 3.16 0.81 -13.88
C PHE A 165 2.93 -0.30 -14.92
N ASP A 166 1.82 -1.03 -14.83
CA ASP A 166 1.45 -2.03 -15.83
C ASP A 166 1.34 -1.47 -17.25
N LEU A 167 0.85 -0.24 -17.38
CA LEU A 167 0.68 0.42 -18.68
C LEU A 167 2.00 0.81 -19.32
N ILE A 168 2.99 1.25 -18.54
CA ILE A 168 4.22 1.87 -19.05
C ILE A 168 5.45 0.96 -19.00
N SER A 169 5.33 -0.22 -18.39
CA SER A 169 6.43 -1.17 -18.21
C SER A 169 6.23 -2.45 -19.02
N GLU A 170 7.31 -3.17 -19.28
CA GLU A 170 7.27 -4.46 -20.00
C GLU A 170 6.52 -5.52 -19.19
N ARG A 171 6.72 -5.54 -17.87
CA ARG A 171 6.18 -6.54 -16.96
C ARG A 171 6.17 -6.03 -15.53
N ILE A 172 5.17 -6.44 -14.77
CA ILE A 172 5.12 -6.26 -13.31
C ILE A 172 4.98 -7.58 -12.57
N GLU A 173 5.46 -7.62 -11.34
CA GLU A 173 5.24 -8.71 -10.40
C GLU A 173 4.90 -8.18 -9.01
N THR A 174 4.06 -8.91 -8.29
CA THR A 174 3.75 -8.60 -6.89
C THR A 174 4.37 -9.62 -5.96
N VAL A 175 5.14 -9.15 -4.98
CA VAL A 175 5.87 -9.97 -4.02
C VAL A 175 5.28 -9.70 -2.64
N LYS A 176 4.79 -10.77 -2.00
CA LYS A 176 4.24 -10.70 -0.65
C LYS A 176 5.26 -11.29 0.34
N PRO A 177 5.95 -10.47 1.15
CA PRO A 177 6.94 -11.01 2.06
C PRO A 177 6.30 -11.87 3.15
N MET A 178 6.86 -13.04 3.39
CA MET A 178 6.29 -14.05 4.29
C MET A 178 7.01 -14.16 5.64
N THR A 179 8.15 -13.50 5.82
CA THR A 179 8.86 -13.45 7.11
C THR A 179 8.30 -12.38 8.04
N MET A 180 8.67 -11.10 7.85
CA MET A 180 8.28 -10.01 8.76
C MET A 180 6.88 -9.44 8.44
N HIS A 181 6.52 -9.36 7.16
CA HIS A 181 5.34 -8.63 6.70
C HIS A 181 4.16 -9.53 6.29
N ALA A 182 4.22 -10.83 6.56
CA ALA A 182 3.20 -11.81 6.15
C ALA A 182 1.78 -11.35 6.50
N LYS A 183 1.60 -10.88 7.74
CA LYS A 183 0.29 -10.47 8.31
C LYS A 183 -0.16 -9.09 7.83
N ARG A 184 0.77 -8.24 7.39
CA ARG A 184 0.51 -6.83 7.08
C ARG A 184 -0.15 -6.68 5.71
N GLY A 185 -0.81 -5.55 5.45
CA GLY A 185 -1.33 -5.24 4.11
C GLY A 185 -0.24 -4.90 3.09
N SER A 186 1.02 -4.77 3.51
CA SER A 186 2.13 -4.36 2.64
C SER A 186 2.62 -5.49 1.72
N PHE A 187 3.02 -5.10 0.51
CA PHE A 187 3.63 -5.93 -0.51
C PHE A 187 4.61 -5.09 -1.34
N TYR A 188 5.39 -5.73 -2.20
CA TYR A 188 6.27 -5.05 -3.14
C TYR A 188 5.80 -5.30 -4.57
N LEU A 189 5.76 -4.25 -5.36
CA LEU A 189 5.59 -4.29 -6.80
C LEU A 189 6.97 -4.20 -7.44
N VAL A 190 7.35 -5.21 -8.21
CA VAL A 190 8.55 -5.21 -9.02
C VAL A 190 8.14 -4.83 -10.43
N VAL A 191 8.76 -3.79 -10.98
CA VAL A 191 8.43 -3.24 -12.29
C VAL A 191 9.65 -3.38 -13.19
N HIS A 192 9.48 -4.03 -14.34
CA HIS A 192 10.53 -4.35 -15.28
C HIS A 192 10.37 -3.55 -16.56
N GLY A 193 11.46 -2.98 -17.06
CA GLY A 193 11.43 -2.31 -18.36
C GLY A 193 10.58 -1.04 -18.35
N VAL A 194 10.75 -0.18 -17.35
CA VAL A 194 10.04 1.11 -17.30
C VAL A 194 10.55 2.03 -18.41
N SER A 195 9.71 2.96 -18.87
CA SER A 195 10.03 3.96 -19.90
C SER A 195 10.10 3.39 -21.32
N GLY A 196 8.91 3.30 -21.92
CA GLY A 196 8.72 3.08 -23.36
C GLY A 196 8.56 1.62 -23.82
N LYS A 197 8.49 0.65 -22.90
CA LYS A 197 8.34 -0.78 -23.24
C LYS A 197 6.97 -1.38 -22.91
N GLY A 198 6.13 -0.68 -22.14
CA GLY A 198 4.74 -1.09 -21.91
C GLY A 198 3.81 -0.77 -23.08
N VAL A 199 2.61 -1.35 -23.04
CA VAL A 199 1.55 -1.18 -24.05
C VAL A 199 1.26 0.30 -24.32
N GLU A 200 1.28 1.10 -23.26
CA GLU A 200 1.04 2.54 -23.29
C GLU A 200 2.29 3.32 -22.86
N GLY A 201 3.49 2.81 -23.16
CA GLY A 201 4.75 3.41 -22.75
C GLY A 201 4.91 4.88 -23.18
N HIS A 202 4.30 5.28 -24.29
CA HIS A 202 4.25 6.65 -24.79
C HIS A 202 3.51 7.63 -23.85
N ARG A 203 2.65 7.13 -22.95
CA ARG A 203 1.90 7.96 -21.99
C ARG A 203 2.71 8.34 -20.75
N GLN A 204 3.95 7.88 -20.61
CA GLN A 204 4.74 8.16 -19.40
C GLN A 204 4.90 9.67 -19.14
N GLU A 205 5.20 10.46 -20.18
CA GLU A 205 5.35 11.92 -20.03
C GLU A 205 4.05 12.57 -19.56
N HIS A 206 2.93 12.15 -20.13
CA HIS A 206 1.60 12.59 -19.69
C HIS A 206 1.31 12.20 -18.24
N PHE A 207 1.67 10.98 -17.82
CA PHE A 207 1.51 10.58 -16.42
C PHE A 207 2.37 11.41 -15.48
N VAL A 208 3.60 11.75 -15.86
CA VAL A 208 4.46 12.64 -15.06
C VAL A 208 3.84 14.03 -14.93
N GLU A 209 3.28 14.58 -16.01
CA GLU A 209 2.58 15.86 -16.00
C GLU A 209 1.36 15.83 -15.05
N LYS A 210 0.48 14.86 -15.20
CA LYS A 210 -0.70 14.71 -14.33
C LYS A 210 -0.33 14.47 -12.87
N LEU A 211 0.72 13.69 -12.59
CA LEU A 211 1.22 13.50 -11.22
C LEU A 211 1.78 14.80 -10.62
N ARG A 212 2.40 15.68 -11.41
CA ARG A 212 2.85 17.00 -10.95
C ARG A 212 1.69 17.93 -10.63
N GLU A 213 0.62 17.90 -11.42
CA GLU A 213 -0.61 18.63 -11.11
C GLU A 213 -1.21 18.13 -9.79
N VAL A 214 -1.35 16.82 -9.62
CA VAL A 214 -1.82 16.24 -8.35
C VAL A 214 -0.92 16.65 -7.20
N TRP A 215 0.41 16.55 -7.34
CA TRP A 215 1.34 16.97 -6.29
C TRP A 215 1.18 18.44 -5.90
N THR A 216 0.95 19.31 -6.90
CA THR A 216 0.73 20.75 -6.68
C THR A 216 -0.52 20.97 -5.83
N GLU A 217 -1.62 20.29 -6.17
CA GLU A 217 -2.85 20.34 -5.39
C GLU A 217 -2.68 19.81 -3.96
N LEU A 218 -1.96 18.69 -3.79
CA LEU A 218 -1.69 18.14 -2.46
C LEU A 218 -0.82 19.06 -1.60
N THR A 219 0.00 19.92 -2.21
CA THR A 219 0.99 20.75 -1.50
C THR A 219 0.49 22.18 -1.28
N PHE A 220 -0.16 22.76 -2.28
CA PHE A 220 -0.52 24.18 -2.34
C PHE A 220 -2.01 24.43 -2.61
N GLY A 221 -2.80 23.38 -2.87
CA GLY A 221 -4.24 23.50 -3.04
C GLY A 221 -5.00 23.60 -1.71
N GLY A 222 -6.29 23.27 -1.72
CA GLY A 222 -7.13 23.26 -0.52
C GLY A 222 -7.36 24.63 0.11
N ASP A 223 -8.02 24.64 1.26
CA ASP A 223 -8.38 25.88 1.95
C ASP A 223 -7.13 26.66 2.37
N GLU A 224 -7.09 27.94 1.98
CA GLU A 224 -5.99 28.86 2.27
C GLU A 224 -4.61 28.41 1.72
N GLY A 225 -4.58 27.48 0.75
CA GLY A 225 -3.35 27.01 0.13
C GLY A 225 -2.51 26.07 0.99
N LYS A 226 -3.12 25.42 1.98
CA LYS A 226 -2.46 24.49 2.92
C LYS A 226 -2.24 23.07 2.37
N GLY A 227 -2.64 22.82 1.13
CA GLY A 227 -2.71 21.50 0.54
C GLY A 227 -4.02 20.77 0.87
N ARG A 228 -4.35 19.76 0.08
CA ARG A 228 -5.50 18.87 0.31
C ARG A 228 -5.08 17.40 0.34
N PHE A 229 -5.97 16.54 0.83
CA PHE A 229 -5.77 15.09 0.77
C PHE A 229 -5.94 14.55 -0.65
N LEU A 230 -5.31 13.39 -0.91
CA LEU A 230 -5.43 12.67 -2.17
C LEU A 230 -6.80 11.99 -2.26
N ASN A 231 -7.58 12.44 -3.24
CA ASN A 231 -8.89 11.90 -3.59
C ASN A 231 -8.74 10.69 -4.52
N LEU A 232 -9.82 9.94 -4.72
CA LEU A 232 -9.77 8.73 -5.55
C LEU A 232 -9.65 9.10 -7.04
N GLU A 233 -10.28 10.20 -7.41
CA GLU A 233 -10.44 10.73 -8.77
C GLU A 233 -9.16 11.40 -9.27
N ASP A 234 -8.27 11.81 -8.36
CA ASP A 234 -6.98 12.42 -8.70
C ASP A 234 -6.11 11.50 -9.58
N LEU A 235 -6.36 10.19 -9.58
CA LEU A 235 -5.63 9.19 -10.38
C LEU A 235 -6.45 8.63 -11.56
N ASP A 236 -7.62 9.20 -11.87
CA ASP A 236 -8.50 8.72 -12.97
C ASP A 236 -7.89 8.89 -14.35
N PHE A 237 -6.89 9.78 -14.49
CA PHE A 237 -6.11 9.90 -15.73
C PHE A 237 -5.38 8.59 -16.09
N VAL A 238 -5.18 7.68 -15.13
CA VAL A 238 -4.66 6.33 -15.37
C VAL A 238 -5.79 5.38 -15.77
N VAL A 239 -6.79 5.26 -14.90
CA VAL A 239 -7.96 4.37 -15.02
C VAL A 239 -9.00 4.77 -13.97
N THR A 240 -10.29 4.68 -14.31
CA THR A 240 -11.39 4.88 -13.34
C THR A 240 -11.43 3.73 -12.32
N THR A 241 -12.16 3.91 -11.21
CA THR A 241 -12.28 2.84 -10.21
C THR A 241 -13.08 1.65 -10.75
N GLU A 242 -14.05 1.92 -11.60
CA GLU A 242 -15.00 0.97 -12.19
C GLU A 242 -14.32 0.06 -13.22
N ASP A 243 -13.35 0.62 -13.95
CA ASP A 243 -12.57 -0.08 -14.98
C ASP A 243 -11.38 -0.87 -14.41
N LEU A 244 -11.13 -0.79 -13.10
CA LEU A 244 -10.12 -1.63 -12.46
C LEU A 244 -10.53 -3.10 -12.47
N VAL A 245 -9.66 -3.94 -13.01
CA VAL A 245 -9.83 -5.40 -13.01
C VAL A 245 -9.13 -6.01 -11.79
N GLU A 246 -9.62 -7.16 -11.36
CA GLU A 246 -9.04 -7.95 -10.26
C GLU A 246 -7.56 -8.24 -10.52
N ARG A 247 -6.71 -7.87 -9.55
CA ARG A 247 -5.27 -8.13 -9.64
C ARG A 247 -4.69 -8.66 -8.33
N SER A 248 -3.85 -9.67 -8.50
CA SER A 248 -2.97 -10.29 -7.52
C SER A 248 -3.63 -11.07 -6.37
N PRO A 249 -4.33 -12.18 -6.69
CA PRO A 249 -4.79 -13.12 -5.67
C PRO A 249 -3.63 -13.71 -4.84
N ASP A 250 -2.40 -13.72 -5.35
CA ASP A 250 -1.22 -14.14 -4.60
C ASP A 250 -0.88 -13.25 -3.40
N VAL A 251 -1.08 -11.93 -3.51
CA VAL A 251 -0.89 -11.01 -2.38
C VAL A 251 -1.91 -11.31 -1.30
N TRP A 252 -3.17 -11.53 -1.69
CA TRP A 252 -4.24 -11.87 -0.75
C TRP A 252 -4.03 -13.25 -0.11
N ARG A 253 -3.65 -14.26 -0.89
CA ARG A 253 -3.33 -15.60 -0.38
C ARG A 253 -2.16 -15.57 0.59
N GLY A 254 -1.09 -14.84 0.26
CA GLY A 254 0.06 -14.68 1.15
C GLY A 254 -0.33 -14.01 2.47
N GLN A 255 -1.10 -12.92 2.41
CA GLN A 255 -1.57 -12.25 3.62
C GLN A 255 -2.49 -13.14 4.46
N THR A 256 -3.42 -13.84 3.81
CA THR A 256 -4.33 -14.81 4.42
C THR A 256 -3.55 -15.86 5.21
N LYS A 257 -2.56 -16.50 4.60
CA LYS A 257 -1.68 -17.48 5.27
C LYS A 257 -0.98 -16.88 6.51
N GLY A 258 -0.51 -15.63 6.40
CA GLY A 258 0.11 -14.92 7.52
C GLY A 258 -0.85 -14.67 8.69
N LEU A 259 -2.08 -14.25 8.39
CA LEU A 259 -3.13 -14.00 9.40
C LEU A 259 -3.63 -15.29 10.03
N GLU A 260 -3.86 -16.35 9.26
CA GLU A 260 -4.23 -17.66 9.79
C GLU A 260 -3.17 -18.21 10.75
N GLY A 261 -1.89 -18.10 10.38
CA GLY A 261 -0.79 -18.48 11.26
C GLY A 261 -0.76 -17.69 12.57
N LEU A 262 -1.07 -16.39 12.51
CA LEU A 262 -1.20 -15.56 13.71
C LEU A 262 -2.36 -15.99 14.60
N PHE A 263 -3.55 -16.21 14.02
CA PHE A 263 -4.74 -16.59 14.78
C PHE A 263 -4.56 -17.95 15.44
N ARG A 264 -3.92 -18.92 14.78
CA ARG A 264 -3.53 -20.20 15.40
C ARG A 264 -2.58 -19.99 16.58
N ALA A 265 -1.54 -19.17 16.41
CA ALA A 265 -0.55 -18.91 17.46
C ALA A 265 -1.14 -18.14 18.67
N LYS A 266 -2.26 -17.44 18.48
CA LYS A 266 -2.95 -16.67 19.53
C LYS A 266 -4.24 -17.33 20.01
N ASN A 267 -4.52 -18.56 19.61
CA ASN A 267 -5.75 -19.30 19.94
C ASN A 267 -7.05 -18.55 19.59
N VAL A 268 -7.01 -17.67 18.59
CA VAL A 268 -8.19 -16.98 18.06
C VAL A 268 -8.95 -17.99 17.21
N GLY A 269 -10.18 -18.34 17.62
CA GLY A 269 -10.88 -19.52 17.10
C GLY A 269 -11.19 -19.44 15.61
N LEU A 270 -10.42 -20.10 14.74
CA LEU A 270 -10.67 -20.22 13.30
C LEU A 270 -11.86 -21.17 13.01
N ARG A 271 -13.11 -20.71 13.16
CA ARG A 271 -14.26 -21.40 12.58
C ARG A 271 -14.37 -21.06 11.09
N GLY A 272 -13.99 -22.00 10.23
CA GLY A 272 -14.17 -21.90 8.78
C GLY A 272 -13.11 -22.70 8.01
N ARG A 273 -13.54 -23.78 7.34
CA ARG A 273 -12.75 -24.71 6.51
C ARG A 273 -11.84 -25.69 7.26
N ARG A 274 -12.43 -26.80 7.74
CA ARG A 274 -11.68 -28.05 7.89
C ARG A 274 -11.27 -28.50 6.47
N PRO A 275 -9.99 -28.84 6.20
CA PRO A 275 -9.65 -29.50 4.95
C PRO A 275 -10.38 -30.83 4.92
N ASN A 276 -11.16 -31.06 3.85
CA ASN A 276 -11.83 -32.32 3.61
C ASN A 276 -10.72 -33.38 3.41
N ARG A 277 -10.36 -34.09 4.48
CA ARG A 277 -9.57 -35.31 4.36
C ARG A 277 -10.49 -36.33 3.69
N GLY A 278 -10.40 -36.43 2.37
CA GLY A 278 -11.04 -37.49 1.62
C GLY A 278 -10.70 -38.81 2.30
N ARG A 279 -11.73 -39.49 2.81
CA ARG A 279 -11.62 -40.91 3.16
C ARG A 279 -11.41 -41.64 1.84
N GLY A 280 -10.16 -42.02 1.58
CA GLY A 280 -9.89 -43.07 0.62
C GLY A 280 -10.63 -44.32 1.08
N LEU A 281 -11.56 -44.77 0.26
CA LEU A 281 -12.18 -46.08 0.37
C LEU A 281 -11.06 -47.12 0.28
N GLY A 282 -10.95 -47.96 1.30
CA GLY A 282 -10.12 -49.15 1.29
C GLY A 282 -10.59 -50.10 0.20
N ARG A 283 -9.63 -50.76 -0.42
CA ARG A 283 -9.81 -51.95 -1.26
C ARG A 283 -10.44 -53.08 -0.47
#